data_AF-A0A7S2N9Q8-F1
#
_entry.id   AF-A0A7S2N9Q8-F1
#
_cell.length_a   1.000
_cell.length_b   1.000
_cell.length_c   1.000
_cell.angle_alpha   90.00
_cell.angle_beta   90.00
_cell.angle_gamma   90.00
#
_symmetry.space_group_name_H-M   'P 1'
#
loop_
_entity.id
_entity.type
_entity.pdbx_description
1 polymer ?
#
loop_
_entity_poly.entity_id
_entity_poly.type
_entity_poly.pdbx_seq_one_letter_code
_entity_poly.pdbx_strand_id
1 'polypeptide(L)'
;MRERCLVGLIFNTCGHSAVLGIVSASTVVAAASLLLRDDAASLLRGTLRIGVCFACVVASAAFFPRAAAALSRWRQRLLPRDPLMEIAGGVTGPPHPDVIARAERIAAKRKLVKVPLSQEEQLARLDTTPTPRFKLDDHAWVLHLEQEGFAVIADVAGPGDLERSQHLLWDFLEEHSPWRRAAPETWTDQGFDHLGSVRTGILSGCGVGQSAFMWHARTLPKVRAVFERVWGTSELLVSFDGANVFRPWHHGFRKTLCGWWHVDQGAGKRGRHAVQGLLSLFPADATTGGLTVVPGSHHRHGEVVEDQQNPAIDYCTVQSYCPVLQELPHRLVTCEAGDLVLWDSRTVHANTPAPKPPVSPADQLLRAVAYVCMTPKTCAAADVRKQRRTAFEHGFGTTHWPHELTLGSQGVGPFPPLATAAPEVQDLVG
;
A
#
# COMPACT_ATOMS: atom_id res chain seq x y z
N MET A 1 11.57 -5.91 63.87
CA MET A 1 12.56 -6.64 64.70
C MET A 1 13.48 -7.43 63.78
N ARG A 2 14.67 -7.80 64.27
CA ARG A 2 15.71 -8.75 63.79
C ARG A 2 15.50 -9.55 62.47
N GLU A 3 16.51 -9.86 61.64
CA GLU A 3 17.92 -9.40 61.45
C GLU A 3 18.53 -10.05 60.17
N ARG A 4 19.47 -9.36 59.47
CA ARG A 4 20.78 -9.78 58.83
C ARG A 4 20.93 -11.17 58.12
N CYS A 5 21.79 -11.45 57.12
CA CYS A 5 22.96 -10.83 56.44
C CYS A 5 22.78 -10.90 54.87
N LEU A 6 23.60 -10.40 53.91
CA LEU A 6 25.08 -10.27 53.71
C LEU A 6 25.81 -11.64 53.56
N VAL A 7 26.79 -11.96 52.68
CA VAL A 7 27.64 -11.34 51.60
C VAL A 7 27.90 -12.48 50.54
N GLY A 8 28.32 -12.35 49.27
CA GLY A 8 28.66 -11.26 48.34
C GLY A 8 30.04 -11.48 47.61
N LEU A 9 30.19 -11.00 46.35
CA LEU A 9 31.42 -11.02 45.50
C LEU A 9 31.96 -12.43 45.03
N ILE A 10 32.88 -12.58 44.04
CA ILE A 10 33.04 -12.00 42.68
C ILE A 10 34.11 -12.81 41.85
N PHE A 11 34.15 -12.66 40.51
CA PHE A 11 35.25 -12.94 39.54
C PHE A 11 35.77 -14.36 39.12
N ASN A 12 35.62 -14.66 37.81
CA ASN A 12 36.68 -14.83 36.78
C ASN A 12 37.24 -16.21 36.32
N THR A 13 37.77 -16.19 35.08
CA THR A 13 38.71 -17.08 34.36
C THR A 13 38.18 -18.29 33.55
N CYS A 14 38.84 -18.52 32.41
CA CYS A 14 38.62 -19.62 31.46
C CYS A 14 39.73 -20.69 31.59
N GLY A 15 39.44 -21.96 31.28
CA GLY A 15 40.46 -23.02 31.21
C GLY A 15 39.96 -24.28 30.49
N HIS A 16 40.71 -24.76 29.49
CA HIS A 16 40.36 -25.92 28.66
C HIS A 16 40.68 -27.26 29.35
N SER A 17 39.75 -28.24 29.34
CA SER A 17 39.88 -29.49 28.55
C SER A 17 38.98 -30.66 29.00
N ALA A 18 38.35 -31.29 28.01
CA ALA A 18 37.75 -32.64 27.93
C ALA A 18 37.55 -33.52 29.20
N VAL A 19 36.31 -33.98 29.42
CA VAL A 19 35.88 -35.39 29.20
C VAL A 19 34.33 -35.47 29.20
N LEU A 20 33.77 -36.58 28.68
CA LEU A 20 32.35 -36.85 28.37
C LEU A 20 31.31 -36.45 29.46
N GLY A 21 30.15 -35.92 29.02
CA GLY A 21 28.98 -35.75 29.91
C GLY A 21 27.71 -35.16 29.26
N ILE A 22 26.87 -36.02 28.65
CA ILE A 22 25.42 -35.85 28.40
C ILE A 22 24.97 -34.47 27.81
N VAL A 23 24.79 -34.40 26.49
CA VAL A 23 24.10 -33.27 25.84
C VAL A 23 22.58 -33.42 25.96
N SER A 24 21.91 -32.43 26.55
CA SER A 24 20.44 -32.37 26.62
C SER A 24 19.81 -32.15 25.24
N ALA A 25 18.65 -32.78 24.99
CA ALA A 25 17.92 -32.70 23.73
C ALA A 25 17.45 -31.28 23.34
N SER A 26 17.51 -30.31 24.26
CA SER A 26 17.15 -28.91 24.01
C SER A 26 18.07 -28.23 22.99
N THR A 27 19.37 -28.53 22.99
CA THR A 27 20.36 -27.79 22.18
C THR A 27 20.25 -28.08 20.67
N VAL A 28 19.78 -29.28 20.31
CA VAL A 28 19.62 -29.69 18.90
C VAL A 28 18.50 -28.91 18.20
N VAL A 29 17.46 -28.49 18.93
CA VAL A 29 16.33 -27.76 18.37
C VAL A 29 16.72 -26.33 17.99
N ALA A 30 17.59 -25.68 18.76
CA ALA A 30 18.01 -24.29 18.53
C ALA A 30 18.76 -24.10 17.20
N ALA A 31 19.55 -25.09 16.77
CA ALA A 31 20.28 -25.03 15.51
C ALA A 31 19.36 -25.19 14.27
N ALA A 32 18.27 -25.94 14.39
CA ALA A 32 17.36 -26.21 13.27
C ALA A 32 16.50 -24.98 12.89
N SER A 33 16.20 -24.10 13.85
CA SER A 33 15.37 -22.90 13.61
C SER A 33 16.09 -21.75 12.90
N LEU A 34 17.42 -21.83 12.73
CA LEU A 34 18.25 -20.81 12.07
C LEU A 34 18.63 -21.16 10.62
N LEU A 35 18.17 -22.30 10.09
CA LEU A 35 18.48 -22.81 8.75
C LEU A 35 17.23 -22.98 7.85
N LEU A 36 16.12 -22.32 8.21
CA LEU A 36 14.88 -22.25 7.42
C LEU A 36 14.50 -20.80 7.06
N ARG A 37 15.52 -19.94 6.94
CA ARG A 37 15.46 -18.65 6.25
C ARG A 37 16.63 -18.59 5.28
N ASP A 38 16.40 -17.90 4.16
CA ASP A 38 17.32 -17.58 3.06
C ASP A 38 17.53 -18.69 2.01
N ASP A 39 16.90 -18.49 0.84
CA ASP A 39 17.18 -19.24 -0.39
C ASP A 39 18.41 -18.65 -1.11
N ALA A 40 19.50 -19.43 -1.06
CA ALA A 40 20.68 -19.47 -1.93
C ALA A 40 21.04 -18.27 -2.86
N ALA A 41 22.24 -17.72 -2.65
CA ALA A 41 23.32 -17.74 -3.67
C ALA A 41 24.72 -17.46 -3.08
N SER A 42 25.72 -18.27 -3.46
CA SER A 42 27.15 -18.21 -3.05
C SER A 42 27.40 -18.45 -1.53
N LEU A 43 28.48 -19.09 -1.06
CA LEU A 43 29.81 -19.33 -1.64
C LEU A 43 30.20 -20.82 -1.75
N LEU A 44 31.26 -21.08 -2.52
CA LEU A 44 31.84 -22.40 -2.78
C LEU A 44 33.25 -22.52 -2.16
N ARG A 45 33.51 -23.66 -1.48
CA ARG A 45 34.79 -24.21 -0.92
C ARG A 45 34.87 -24.23 0.62
N GLY A 46 35.08 -25.42 1.23
CA GLY A 46 35.21 -25.57 2.69
C GLY A 46 35.29 -27.00 3.28
N THR A 47 35.82 -27.99 2.54
CA THR A 47 36.27 -29.33 3.01
C THR A 47 35.64 -29.99 4.26
N LEU A 48 34.81 -31.02 3.99
CA LEU A 48 35.07 -32.41 4.43
C LEU A 48 35.29 -32.71 5.93
N ARG A 49 34.20 -32.81 6.73
CA ARG A 49 34.02 -33.82 7.83
C ARG A 49 32.66 -33.66 8.53
N ILE A 50 31.68 -34.50 8.19
CA ILE A 50 30.55 -35.03 9.03
C ILE A 50 29.87 -36.16 8.21
N GLY A 51 30.67 -37.12 7.74
CA GLY A 51 30.17 -38.28 6.96
C GLY A 51 29.65 -39.45 7.80
N VAL A 52 29.90 -39.42 9.12
CA VAL A 52 29.69 -40.58 10.02
C VAL A 52 29.02 -40.12 11.31
N CYS A 53 27.68 -40.03 11.29
CA CYS A 53 26.82 -39.98 12.47
C CYS A 53 25.34 -40.24 12.12
N PHE A 54 24.87 -39.72 10.98
CA PHE A 54 23.45 -39.79 10.59
C PHE A 54 22.92 -41.24 10.46
N ALA A 55 23.75 -42.16 9.96
CA ALA A 55 23.41 -43.57 9.81
C ALA A 55 23.12 -44.29 11.15
N CYS A 56 23.71 -43.85 12.26
CA CYS A 56 23.58 -44.54 13.55
C CYS A 56 22.31 -44.13 14.32
N VAL A 57 21.77 -42.93 14.10
CA VAL A 57 20.56 -42.47 14.80
C VAL A 57 19.29 -43.02 14.16
N VAL A 58 19.26 -43.12 12.82
CA VAL A 58 18.11 -43.68 12.07
C VAL A 58 17.88 -45.16 12.40
N ALA A 59 18.94 -45.92 12.69
CA ALA A 59 18.87 -47.35 12.99
C ALA A 59 18.08 -47.70 14.27
N SER A 60 18.01 -46.81 15.26
CA SER A 60 17.34 -47.09 16.55
C SER A 60 15.85 -46.72 16.61
N ALA A 61 15.37 -45.88 15.68
CA ALA A 61 13.98 -45.43 15.67
C ALA A 61 12.98 -46.54 15.25
N ALA A 62 13.46 -47.55 14.52
CA ALA A 62 12.62 -48.60 13.93
C ALA A 62 12.03 -49.61 14.95
N PHE A 63 12.57 -49.72 16.16
CA PHE A 63 12.26 -50.83 17.08
C PHE A 63 11.24 -50.54 18.19
N PHE A 64 10.89 -49.27 18.48
CA PHE A 64 9.97 -48.93 19.60
C PHE A 64 8.91 -47.86 19.24
N PRO A 65 7.96 -48.16 18.32
CA PRO A 65 6.90 -47.22 17.93
C PRO A 65 5.99 -46.78 19.09
N ARG A 66 5.83 -47.61 20.13
CA ARG A 66 5.07 -47.27 21.34
C ARG A 66 5.73 -46.16 22.19
N ALA A 67 7.06 -46.05 22.19
CA ALA A 67 7.77 -45.05 22.99
C ALA A 67 7.65 -43.64 22.40
N ALA A 68 7.83 -43.50 21.08
CA ALA A 68 7.66 -42.24 20.37
C ALA A 68 6.22 -41.68 20.53
N ALA A 69 5.21 -42.55 20.43
CA ALA A 69 3.81 -42.18 20.62
C ALA A 69 3.43 -41.80 22.07
N ALA A 70 4.20 -42.24 23.07
CA ALA A 70 4.04 -41.82 24.46
C ALA A 70 4.69 -40.44 24.68
N LEU A 71 5.91 -40.23 24.19
CA LEU A 71 6.65 -38.97 24.32
C LEU A 71 5.95 -37.80 23.60
N SER A 72 5.36 -38.01 22.42
CA SER A 72 4.59 -36.95 21.74
C SER A 72 3.36 -36.52 22.54
N ARG A 73 2.58 -37.47 23.05
CA ARG A 73 1.41 -37.22 23.92
C ARG A 73 1.78 -36.54 25.24
N TRP A 74 2.97 -36.81 25.78
CA TRP A 74 3.46 -36.15 27.00
C TRP A 74 3.91 -34.71 26.71
N ARG A 75 4.63 -34.48 25.60
CA ARG A 75 5.05 -33.14 25.16
C ARG A 75 3.87 -32.21 24.85
N GLN A 76 2.78 -32.76 24.29
CA GLN A 76 1.52 -32.04 24.06
C GLN A 76 0.75 -31.67 25.35
N ARG A 77 1.13 -32.19 26.53
CA ARG A 77 0.50 -31.88 27.82
C ARG A 77 1.23 -30.83 28.65
N LEU A 78 2.43 -30.39 28.22
CA LEU A 78 3.30 -29.48 28.98
C LEU A 78 3.63 -28.16 28.25
N LEU A 79 3.12 -27.98 27.03
CA LEU A 79 3.10 -26.66 26.39
C LEU A 79 1.83 -25.92 26.89
N PRO A 80 1.93 -24.64 27.27
CA PRO A 80 0.75 -23.79 27.45
C PRO A 80 -0.09 -23.83 26.18
N ARG A 81 -1.39 -24.10 26.32
CA ARG A 81 -2.30 -24.08 25.18
C ARG A 81 -2.55 -22.64 24.77
N ASP A 82 -2.20 -22.32 23.53
CA ASP A 82 -2.63 -21.09 22.89
C ASP A 82 -4.16 -21.10 22.79
N PRO A 83 -4.89 -20.10 23.34
CA PRO A 83 -6.34 -20.03 23.24
C PRO A 83 -6.85 -20.04 21.79
N LEU A 84 -6.08 -19.50 20.84
CA LEU A 84 -6.42 -19.55 19.41
C LEU A 84 -6.36 -20.98 18.86
N MET A 85 -5.49 -21.83 19.40
CA MET A 85 -5.39 -23.24 19.00
C MET A 85 -6.48 -24.12 19.64
N GLU A 86 -7.00 -23.77 20.82
CA GLU A 86 -8.22 -24.41 21.34
C GLU A 86 -9.48 -23.96 20.59
N ILE A 87 -9.58 -22.68 20.20
CA ILE A 87 -10.68 -22.20 19.34
C ILE A 87 -10.61 -22.86 17.96
N ALA A 88 -9.44 -22.91 17.32
CA ALA A 88 -9.25 -23.59 16.04
C ALA A 88 -9.52 -25.11 16.13
N GLY A 89 -9.14 -25.74 17.26
CA GLY A 89 -9.48 -27.14 17.56
C GLY A 89 -10.97 -27.39 17.83
N GLY A 90 -11.75 -26.33 18.11
CA GLY A 90 -13.19 -26.39 18.33
C GLY A 90 -14.04 -26.31 17.04
N VAL A 91 -13.46 -25.94 15.90
CA VAL A 91 -14.18 -25.85 14.61
C VAL A 91 -14.30 -27.22 13.93
N THR A 92 -14.83 -28.20 14.65
CA THR A 92 -15.10 -29.55 14.12
C THR A 92 -16.51 -29.67 13.56
N GLY A 93 -16.71 -29.19 12.35
CA GLY A 93 -17.97 -29.30 11.61
C GLY A 93 -17.81 -28.97 10.12
N PRO A 94 -18.81 -29.26 9.27
CA PRO A 94 -18.81 -28.76 7.89
C PRO A 94 -18.86 -27.22 7.88
N PRO A 95 -18.27 -26.54 6.87
CA PRO A 95 -18.40 -25.10 6.72
C PRO A 95 -19.86 -24.65 6.64
N HIS A 96 -20.16 -23.42 7.07
CA HIS A 96 -21.51 -22.85 6.98
C HIS A 96 -22.03 -22.90 5.52
N PRO A 97 -23.31 -23.21 5.24
CA PRO A 97 -23.82 -23.37 3.89
C PRO A 97 -23.50 -22.19 2.95
N ASP A 98 -23.55 -20.96 3.45
CA ASP A 98 -23.20 -19.76 2.67
C ASP A 98 -21.75 -19.74 2.20
N VAL A 99 -20.82 -20.28 3.00
CA VAL A 99 -19.40 -20.40 2.66
C VAL A 99 -19.21 -21.43 1.55
N ILE A 100 -19.97 -22.54 1.58
CA ILE A 100 -19.97 -23.57 0.54
C ILE A 100 -20.54 -22.98 -0.76
N ALA A 101 -21.75 -22.44 -0.73
CA ALA A 101 -22.41 -21.85 -1.91
C ALA A 101 -21.60 -20.70 -2.53
N ARG A 102 -20.93 -19.90 -1.70
CA ARG A 102 -19.99 -18.86 -2.15
C ARG A 102 -18.73 -19.45 -2.80
N ALA A 103 -18.14 -20.50 -2.21
CA ALA A 103 -16.98 -21.17 -2.79
C ALA A 103 -17.33 -21.82 -4.14
N GLU A 104 -18.51 -22.43 -4.26
CA GLU A 104 -19.04 -22.98 -5.51
C GLU A 104 -19.29 -21.90 -6.57
N ARG A 105 -19.91 -20.77 -6.21
CA ARG A 105 -20.06 -19.59 -7.09
C ARG A 105 -18.71 -19.09 -7.60
N ILE A 106 -17.74 -18.89 -6.71
CA ILE A 106 -16.39 -18.42 -7.07
C ILE A 106 -15.69 -19.45 -7.97
N ALA A 107 -15.83 -20.75 -7.69
CA ALA A 107 -15.27 -21.81 -8.53
C ALA A 107 -15.93 -21.87 -9.91
N ALA A 108 -17.24 -21.62 -10.02
CA ALA A 108 -17.94 -21.50 -11.29
C ALA A 108 -17.48 -20.28 -12.09
N LYS A 109 -17.47 -19.07 -11.48
CA LYS A 109 -16.96 -17.84 -12.12
C LYS A 109 -15.51 -17.99 -12.60
N ARG A 110 -14.62 -18.59 -11.78
CA ARG A 110 -13.21 -18.83 -12.14
C ARG A 110 -13.02 -19.73 -13.36
N LYS A 111 -13.93 -20.67 -13.65
CA LYS A 111 -13.88 -21.52 -14.85
C LYS A 111 -14.19 -20.76 -16.16
N LEU A 112 -14.79 -19.57 -16.07
CA LEU A 112 -15.14 -18.75 -17.23
C LEU A 112 -14.01 -17.77 -17.63
N VAL A 113 -13.02 -17.56 -16.77
CA VAL A 113 -11.91 -16.64 -17.04
C VAL A 113 -10.88 -17.30 -17.93
N LYS A 114 -10.47 -16.59 -18.99
CA LYS A 114 -9.28 -16.93 -19.78
C LYS A 114 -8.03 -16.82 -18.88
N VAL A 115 -6.93 -17.49 -19.25
CA VAL A 115 -5.69 -17.54 -18.45
C VAL A 115 -5.30 -16.12 -17.96
N PRO A 116 -4.89 -15.93 -16.69
CA PRO A 116 -4.47 -14.64 -16.17
C PRO A 116 -3.39 -14.00 -17.06
N LEU A 117 -3.67 -12.80 -17.54
CA LEU A 117 -2.86 -12.08 -18.52
C LEU A 117 -1.51 -11.68 -17.93
N SER A 118 -0.46 -11.76 -18.73
CA SER A 118 0.83 -11.14 -18.39
C SER A 118 0.71 -9.62 -18.23
N GLN A 119 1.70 -8.98 -17.62
CA GLN A 119 1.73 -7.52 -17.52
C GLN A 119 1.72 -6.88 -18.92
N GLU A 120 2.45 -7.46 -19.86
CA GLU A 120 2.55 -7.02 -21.25
C GLU A 120 1.21 -7.18 -21.99
N GLU A 121 0.48 -8.28 -21.77
CA GLU A 121 -0.86 -8.50 -22.33
C GLU A 121 -1.92 -7.56 -21.74
N GLN A 122 -1.77 -7.13 -20.49
CA GLN A 122 -2.65 -6.14 -19.88
C GLN A 122 -2.35 -4.74 -20.41
N LEU A 123 -1.07 -4.35 -20.47
CA LEU A 123 -0.61 -3.09 -21.05
C LEU A 123 -1.07 -2.93 -22.51
N ALA A 124 -1.01 -4.00 -23.30
CA ALA A 124 -1.44 -4.02 -24.70
C ALA A 124 -2.97 -3.92 -24.89
N ARG A 125 -3.78 -4.03 -23.84
CA ARG A 125 -5.25 -3.92 -23.87
C ARG A 125 -5.78 -2.58 -23.37
N LEU A 126 -4.93 -1.72 -22.82
CA LEU A 126 -5.35 -0.42 -22.34
C LEU A 126 -5.75 0.48 -23.52
N ASP A 127 -6.96 1.05 -23.45
CA ASP A 127 -7.31 2.23 -24.22
C ASP A 127 -6.35 3.36 -23.83
N THR A 128 -5.56 3.82 -24.82
CA THR A 128 -4.62 4.95 -24.69
C THR A 128 -5.04 6.12 -25.59
N THR A 129 -6.31 6.17 -25.99
CA THR A 129 -6.91 7.32 -26.68
C THR A 129 -6.81 8.56 -25.77
N PRO A 130 -6.42 9.74 -26.29
CA PRO A 130 -6.39 10.97 -25.50
C PRO A 130 -7.72 11.23 -24.79
N THR A 131 -7.64 11.27 -23.46
CA THR A 131 -8.77 11.54 -22.57
C THR A 131 -9.23 13.00 -22.74
N PRO A 132 -10.55 13.28 -22.78
CA PRO A 132 -11.06 14.64 -22.79
C PRO A 132 -10.58 15.45 -21.57
N ARG A 133 -9.93 16.59 -21.84
CA ARG A 133 -9.46 17.55 -20.84
C ARG A 133 -10.42 18.74 -20.81
N PHE A 134 -11.07 18.97 -19.67
CA PHE A 134 -12.10 19.99 -19.52
C PHE A 134 -11.56 21.21 -18.77
N LYS A 135 -12.15 22.39 -18.96
CA LYS A 135 -11.83 23.54 -18.10
C LYS A 135 -12.62 23.47 -16.79
N LEU A 136 -12.11 24.10 -15.73
CA LEU A 136 -12.77 24.18 -14.41
C LEU A 136 -14.20 24.74 -14.48
N ASP A 137 -14.42 25.75 -15.32
CA ASP A 137 -15.70 26.43 -15.51
C ASP A 137 -16.71 25.63 -16.36
N ASP A 138 -16.25 24.70 -17.18
CA ASP A 138 -17.09 23.84 -18.02
C ASP A 138 -17.78 22.74 -17.17
N HIS A 139 -19.11 22.79 -17.08
CA HIS A 139 -19.88 21.80 -16.33
C HIS A 139 -19.85 20.39 -16.94
N ALA A 140 -19.34 20.20 -18.16
CA ALA A 140 -19.23 18.89 -18.80
C ALA A 140 -18.34 17.91 -18.04
N TRP A 141 -17.32 18.36 -17.29
CA TRP A 141 -16.48 17.44 -16.50
C TRP A 141 -17.23 16.78 -15.35
N VAL A 142 -18.23 17.47 -14.77
CA VAL A 142 -19.09 16.90 -13.72
C VAL A 142 -19.94 15.79 -14.33
N LEU A 143 -20.53 16.04 -15.52
CA LEU A 143 -21.30 15.03 -16.25
C LEU A 143 -20.43 13.83 -16.66
N HIS A 144 -19.19 14.06 -17.08
CA HIS A 144 -18.23 13.00 -17.40
C HIS A 144 -17.88 12.17 -16.16
N LEU A 145 -17.66 12.81 -15.00
CA LEU A 145 -17.42 12.12 -13.73
C LEU A 145 -18.62 11.26 -13.29
N GLU A 146 -19.86 11.74 -13.44
CA GLU A 146 -21.06 10.93 -13.15
C GLU A 146 -21.23 9.77 -14.15
N GLN A 147 -20.97 9.99 -15.44
CA GLN A 147 -21.18 9.01 -16.51
C GLN A 147 -20.10 7.93 -16.55
N GLU A 148 -18.83 8.34 -16.65
CA GLU A 148 -17.67 7.46 -16.83
C GLU A 148 -17.00 7.08 -15.50
N GLY A 149 -17.28 7.78 -14.39
CA GLY A 149 -16.67 7.51 -13.09
C GLY A 149 -15.32 8.17 -12.86
N PHE A 150 -14.84 8.97 -13.83
CA PHE A 150 -13.59 9.73 -13.76
C PHE A 150 -13.66 11.02 -14.62
N ALA A 151 -12.76 11.98 -14.38
CA ALA A 151 -12.63 13.19 -15.19
C ALA A 151 -11.22 13.80 -15.12
N VAL A 152 -10.87 14.65 -16.10
CA VAL A 152 -9.59 15.39 -16.13
C VAL A 152 -9.87 16.89 -16.28
N ILE A 153 -9.51 17.67 -15.26
CA ILE A 153 -9.64 19.13 -15.26
C ILE A 153 -8.27 19.73 -15.63
N ALA A 154 -8.25 20.51 -16.69
CA ALA A 154 -7.07 21.10 -17.30
C ALA A 154 -6.57 22.33 -16.54
N ASP A 155 -5.25 22.56 -16.57
CA ASP A 155 -4.62 23.80 -16.07
C ASP A 155 -5.05 24.12 -14.62
N VAL A 156 -4.89 23.17 -13.71
CA VAL A 156 -5.23 23.34 -12.28
C VAL A 156 -4.02 23.85 -11.47
N ALA A 157 -2.80 23.52 -11.88
CA ALA A 157 -1.56 24.11 -11.38
C ALA A 157 -0.78 24.76 -12.54
N GLY A 158 -0.36 26.02 -12.40
CA GLY A 158 0.40 26.74 -13.42
C GLY A 158 1.89 26.37 -13.44
N PRO A 159 2.69 26.89 -14.39
CA PRO A 159 4.12 26.58 -14.50
C PRO A 159 4.92 26.81 -13.21
N GLY A 160 4.68 27.93 -12.50
CA GLY A 160 5.35 28.21 -11.22
C GLY A 160 4.87 27.32 -10.07
N ASP A 161 3.61 26.87 -10.09
CA ASP A 161 3.10 25.89 -9.12
C ASP A 161 3.74 24.52 -9.35
N LEU A 162 3.98 24.16 -10.62
CA LEU A 162 4.62 22.90 -11.04
C LEU A 162 6.11 22.89 -10.70
N GLU A 163 6.84 23.97 -10.99
CA GLU A 163 8.25 24.14 -10.61
C GLU A 163 8.42 24.01 -9.09
N ARG A 164 7.61 24.76 -8.32
CA ARG A 164 7.59 24.68 -6.85
C ARG A 164 7.19 23.30 -6.33
N SER A 165 6.21 22.64 -6.96
CA SER A 165 5.81 21.28 -6.59
C SER A 165 6.93 20.26 -6.80
N GLN A 166 7.64 20.33 -7.93
CA GLN A 166 8.78 19.47 -8.23
C GLN A 166 9.97 19.73 -7.30
N HIS A 167 10.23 21.00 -6.94
CA HIS A 167 11.26 21.35 -5.96
C HIS A 167 10.96 20.74 -4.59
N LEU A 168 9.78 21.02 -4.03
CA LEU A 168 9.36 20.56 -2.70
C LEU A 168 9.26 19.02 -2.61
N LEU A 169 8.88 18.35 -3.70
CA LEU A 169 8.90 16.88 -3.76
C LEU A 169 10.34 16.35 -3.69
N TRP A 170 11.27 16.94 -4.45
CA TRP A 170 12.66 16.54 -4.40
C TRP A 170 13.31 16.86 -3.06
N ASP A 171 13.00 17.98 -2.43
CA ASP A 171 13.50 18.32 -1.09
C ASP A 171 13.13 17.22 -0.08
N PHE A 172 11.85 16.81 -0.07
CA PHE A 172 11.37 15.73 0.78
C PHE A 172 12.05 14.39 0.48
N LEU A 173 12.25 14.05 -0.80
CA LEU A 173 12.95 12.82 -1.22
C LEU A 173 14.43 12.83 -0.83
N GLU A 174 15.13 13.96 -0.96
CA GLU A 174 16.57 14.08 -0.66
C GLU A 174 16.86 14.18 0.85
N GLU A 175 15.93 14.74 1.62
CA GLU A 175 15.93 14.72 3.09
C GLU A 175 15.74 13.30 3.63
N HIS A 176 14.73 12.58 3.12
CA HIS A 176 14.32 11.30 3.68
C HIS A 176 14.97 10.07 3.01
N SER A 177 15.83 10.23 2.01
CA SER A 177 16.49 9.09 1.35
C SER A 177 17.91 9.40 0.85
N PRO A 178 18.69 8.37 0.43
CA PRO A 178 19.93 8.56 -0.29
C PRO A 178 19.77 9.10 -1.72
N TRP A 179 18.55 9.15 -2.28
CA TRP A 179 18.31 9.61 -3.66
C TRP A 179 18.74 11.08 -3.80
N ARG A 180 19.34 11.46 -4.92
CA ARG A 180 19.72 12.84 -5.26
C ARG A 180 19.27 13.19 -6.66
N ARG A 181 18.61 14.34 -6.83
CA ARG A 181 17.88 14.73 -8.05
C ARG A 181 18.75 14.76 -9.31
N ALA A 182 20.04 15.07 -9.15
CA ALA A 182 21.03 15.14 -10.23
C ALA A 182 21.98 13.92 -10.32
N ALA A 183 21.70 12.82 -9.62
CA ALA A 183 22.54 11.61 -9.59
C ALA A 183 21.68 10.34 -9.59
N PRO A 184 21.14 9.90 -10.74
CA PRO A 184 20.13 8.84 -10.83
C PRO A 184 20.58 7.48 -10.30
N GLU A 185 21.88 7.20 -10.32
CA GLU A 185 22.48 6.00 -9.74
C GLU A 185 22.20 5.86 -8.22
N THR A 186 21.87 6.96 -7.54
CA THR A 186 21.44 6.96 -6.13
C THR A 186 19.99 6.51 -5.93
N TRP A 187 19.17 6.46 -6.99
CA TRP A 187 17.72 6.18 -6.94
C TRP A 187 17.42 4.68 -6.74
N THR A 188 18.12 4.04 -5.80
CA THR A 188 18.05 2.61 -5.50
C THR A 188 16.69 2.20 -4.93
N ASP A 189 16.33 0.92 -5.10
CA ASP A 189 15.12 0.35 -4.48
C ASP A 189 15.14 0.50 -2.96
N GLN A 190 16.26 0.10 -2.33
CA GLN A 190 16.46 0.17 -0.88
C GLN A 190 16.31 1.60 -0.31
N GLY A 191 16.69 2.63 -1.09
CA GLY A 191 16.50 4.02 -0.70
C GLY A 191 15.04 4.47 -0.60
N PHE A 192 14.09 3.67 -1.09
CA PHE A 192 12.66 4.00 -1.16
C PHE A 192 11.77 3.07 -0.33
N ASP A 193 12.27 1.94 0.17
CA ASP A 193 11.45 0.92 0.84
C ASP A 193 10.83 1.38 2.17
N HIS A 194 11.39 2.39 2.85
CA HIS A 194 10.79 3.05 4.03
C HIS A 194 9.93 4.27 3.67
N LEU A 195 10.08 4.78 2.45
CA LEU A 195 9.29 5.88 1.89
C LEU A 195 8.00 5.39 1.22
N GLY A 196 7.95 4.15 0.74
CA GLY A 196 6.82 3.66 -0.04
C GLY A 196 7.09 2.30 -0.68
N SER A 197 6.63 2.10 -1.91
CA SER A 197 6.93 0.87 -2.66
C SER A 197 7.29 1.12 -4.11
N VAL A 198 8.51 0.74 -4.49
CA VAL A 198 8.98 0.74 -5.89
C VAL A 198 8.19 -0.17 -6.83
N ARG A 199 7.33 -1.06 -6.30
CA ARG A 199 6.45 -1.92 -7.10
C ARG A 199 5.20 -1.19 -7.60
N THR A 200 4.73 -0.18 -6.87
CA THR A 200 3.54 0.62 -7.23
C THR A 200 3.87 2.11 -7.43
N GLY A 201 5.08 2.56 -7.08
CA GLY A 201 5.45 3.97 -7.05
C GLY A 201 4.79 4.78 -5.94
N ILE A 202 3.94 4.18 -5.10
CA ILE A 202 3.25 4.90 -4.01
C ILE A 202 4.30 5.37 -2.99
N LEU A 203 4.21 6.65 -2.63
CA LEU A 203 5.00 7.35 -1.64
C LEU A 203 4.07 7.68 -0.46
N SER A 204 4.24 7.01 0.68
CA SER A 204 3.31 7.10 1.83
C SER A 204 3.99 7.00 3.21
N GLY A 205 5.32 6.81 3.24
CA GLY A 205 6.17 6.79 4.43
C GLY A 205 6.60 8.19 4.90
N CYS A 206 7.34 8.22 6.01
CA CYS A 206 7.96 9.42 6.60
C CYS A 206 7.05 10.66 6.73
N GLY A 207 5.74 10.49 6.89
CA GLY A 207 4.80 11.60 7.00
C GLY A 207 4.71 12.46 5.74
N VAL A 208 4.97 11.91 4.54
CA VAL A 208 4.84 12.63 3.26
C VAL A 208 3.49 13.34 3.13
N GLY A 209 2.42 12.78 3.70
CA GLY A 209 1.10 13.39 3.76
C GLY A 209 1.00 14.69 4.55
N GLN A 210 2.05 15.09 5.28
CA GLN A 210 2.23 16.39 5.94
C GLN A 210 3.40 17.21 5.36
N SER A 211 4.04 16.75 4.28
CA SER A 211 5.15 17.46 3.63
C SER A 211 4.70 18.80 3.02
N ALA A 212 5.66 19.73 2.86
CA ALA A 212 5.43 21.01 2.19
C ALA A 212 4.95 20.85 0.74
N PHE A 213 5.39 19.80 0.04
CA PHE A 213 4.90 19.42 -1.29
C PHE A 213 3.39 19.14 -1.28
N MET A 214 2.95 18.25 -0.38
CA MET A 214 1.54 17.87 -0.29
C MET A 214 0.66 19.03 0.18
N TRP A 215 1.14 19.88 1.10
CA TRP A 215 0.41 21.07 1.49
C TRP A 215 0.29 22.10 0.37
N HIS A 216 1.38 22.42 -0.33
CA HIS A 216 1.36 23.31 -1.50
C HIS A 216 0.34 22.86 -2.56
N ALA A 217 0.32 21.56 -2.90
CA ALA A 217 -0.63 21.01 -3.88
C ALA A 217 -2.10 21.11 -3.44
N ARG A 218 -2.39 20.94 -2.14
CA ARG A 218 -3.76 20.98 -1.59
C ARG A 218 -4.31 22.40 -1.45
N THR A 219 -3.46 23.40 -1.21
CA THR A 219 -3.87 24.80 -1.03
C THR A 219 -3.99 25.58 -2.34
N LEU A 220 -3.69 24.98 -3.49
CA LEU A 220 -3.90 25.62 -4.80
C LEU A 220 -5.38 25.99 -5.00
N PRO A 221 -5.71 27.28 -5.30
CA PRO A 221 -7.10 27.72 -5.37
C PRO A 221 -7.97 26.95 -6.37
N LYS A 222 -7.41 26.56 -7.54
CA LYS A 222 -8.13 25.75 -8.53
C LYS A 222 -8.39 24.33 -8.04
N VAL A 223 -7.50 23.72 -7.23
CA VAL A 223 -7.72 22.39 -6.63
C VAL A 223 -8.89 22.43 -5.65
N ARG A 224 -8.93 23.43 -4.75
CA ARG A 224 -10.08 23.67 -3.87
C ARG A 224 -11.36 23.84 -4.70
N ALA A 225 -11.36 24.75 -5.67
CA ALA A 225 -12.54 25.05 -6.49
C ALA A 225 -13.12 23.84 -7.27
N VAL A 226 -12.28 22.88 -7.70
CA VAL A 226 -12.76 21.61 -8.27
C VAL A 226 -13.60 20.85 -7.24
N PHE A 227 -13.08 20.61 -6.03
CA PHE A 227 -13.82 19.88 -5.01
C PHE A 227 -15.05 20.64 -4.48
N GLU A 228 -15.00 21.97 -4.45
CA GLU A 228 -16.18 22.79 -4.13
C GLU A 228 -17.30 22.59 -5.16
N ARG A 229 -16.96 22.39 -6.44
CA ARG A 229 -17.90 22.04 -7.51
C ARG A 229 -18.40 20.60 -7.40
N VAL A 230 -17.57 19.63 -6.96
CA VAL A 230 -17.99 18.24 -6.71
C VAL A 230 -19.07 18.15 -5.62
N TRP A 231 -18.94 18.96 -4.56
CA TRP A 231 -19.77 18.84 -3.36
C TRP A 231 -20.80 19.96 -3.15
N GLY A 232 -20.75 21.03 -3.95
CA GLY A 232 -21.66 22.18 -3.83
C GLY A 232 -21.44 23.03 -2.57
N THR A 233 -20.25 23.00 -1.97
CA THR A 233 -19.92 23.72 -0.74
C THR A 233 -18.44 24.08 -0.64
N SER A 234 -18.13 25.23 -0.04
CA SER A 234 -16.77 25.66 0.32
C SER A 234 -16.26 25.08 1.63
N GLU A 235 -17.14 24.49 2.44
CA GLU A 235 -16.83 23.90 3.75
C GLU A 235 -16.25 22.49 3.60
N LEU A 236 -14.99 22.40 3.21
CA LEU A 236 -14.29 21.15 2.87
C LEU A 236 -13.21 20.76 3.88
N LEU A 237 -12.98 19.45 4.00
CA LEU A 237 -11.84 18.83 4.67
C LEU A 237 -10.98 18.11 3.64
N VAL A 238 -9.66 18.16 3.77
CA VAL A 238 -8.71 17.46 2.87
C VAL A 238 -8.12 16.19 3.49
N SER A 239 -7.84 15.17 2.68
CA SER A 239 -7.07 14.01 3.10
C SER A 239 -5.61 14.39 3.39
N PHE A 240 -4.99 13.76 4.39
CA PHE A 240 -3.54 13.85 4.62
C PHE A 240 -2.82 12.68 3.92
N ASP A 241 -3.27 12.35 2.72
CA ASP A 241 -2.81 11.24 1.89
C ASP A 241 -1.43 11.53 1.26
N GLY A 242 -0.80 10.51 0.69
CA GLY A 242 0.55 10.59 0.13
C GLY A 242 0.62 11.04 -1.33
N ALA A 243 1.60 10.48 -2.03
CA ALA A 243 1.96 10.82 -3.41
C ALA A 243 2.30 9.55 -4.21
N ASN A 244 2.66 9.71 -5.48
CA ASN A 244 3.20 8.59 -6.28
C ASN A 244 4.25 9.07 -7.28
N VAL A 245 5.37 8.36 -7.37
CA VAL A 245 6.49 8.63 -8.28
C VAL A 245 6.90 7.39 -9.07
N PHE A 246 7.17 7.54 -10.36
CA PHE A 246 7.75 6.49 -11.22
C PHE A 246 9.15 6.88 -11.66
N ARG A 247 10.14 6.00 -11.43
CA ARG A 247 11.49 6.12 -11.99
C ARG A 247 11.52 5.70 -13.48
N PRO A 248 12.46 6.20 -14.28
CA PRO A 248 12.56 5.89 -15.71
C PRO A 248 13.11 4.48 -15.98
N TRP A 249 12.21 3.49 -15.97
CA TRP A 249 12.55 2.06 -16.04
C TRP A 249 13.31 1.62 -17.31
N HIS A 250 13.29 2.42 -18.38
CA HIS A 250 14.13 2.21 -19.58
C HIS A 250 15.63 2.47 -19.32
N HIS A 251 15.96 3.24 -18.27
CA HIS A 251 17.33 3.44 -17.78
C HIS A 251 17.71 2.44 -16.67
N GLY A 252 17.06 1.28 -16.61
CA GLY A 252 17.43 0.15 -15.73
C GLY A 252 16.77 0.12 -14.36
N PHE A 253 15.97 1.13 -13.98
CA PHE A 253 15.17 1.09 -12.76
C PHE A 253 14.05 0.04 -12.82
N ARG A 254 13.60 -0.47 -11.66
CA ARG A 254 12.47 -1.41 -11.60
C ARG A 254 11.20 -0.78 -12.18
N LYS A 255 10.65 -1.39 -13.23
CA LYS A 255 9.32 -1.09 -13.78
C LYS A 255 8.24 -1.42 -12.73
N THR A 256 7.27 -0.51 -12.54
CA THR A 256 6.12 -0.71 -11.66
C THR A 256 5.18 -1.80 -12.20
N LEU A 257 4.22 -2.22 -11.38
CA LEU A 257 3.25 -3.26 -11.70
C LEU A 257 1.92 -2.68 -12.19
N CYS A 258 1.26 -3.37 -13.12
CA CYS A 258 -0.13 -3.12 -13.49
C CYS A 258 -1.08 -4.14 -12.83
N GLY A 259 -2.38 -4.08 -13.17
CA GLY A 259 -3.31 -5.21 -12.94
C GLY A 259 -3.81 -5.41 -11.52
N TRP A 260 -3.33 -4.62 -10.56
CA TRP A 260 -3.77 -4.63 -9.17
C TRP A 260 -5.09 -3.85 -9.00
N TRP A 261 -6.08 -4.19 -9.81
CA TRP A 261 -7.39 -3.56 -9.88
C TRP A 261 -8.11 -3.62 -8.52
N HIS A 262 -8.58 -2.48 -8.05
CA HIS A 262 -9.29 -2.34 -6.79
C HIS A 262 -10.38 -1.25 -6.90
N VAL A 263 -11.28 -1.25 -5.91
CA VAL A 263 -12.06 -0.07 -5.53
C VAL A 263 -11.72 0.28 -4.09
N ASP A 264 -11.95 1.53 -3.75
CA ASP A 264 -11.57 2.13 -2.47
C ASP A 264 -12.79 2.57 -1.64
N GLN A 265 -13.99 2.19 -2.09
CA GLN A 265 -15.23 2.22 -1.33
C GLN A 265 -15.80 0.79 -1.27
N GLY A 266 -15.99 0.27 -0.06
CA GLY A 266 -16.42 -1.11 0.20
C GLY A 266 -17.93 -1.32 0.13
N ALA A 267 -18.36 -2.57 0.29
CA ALA A 267 -19.76 -2.98 0.26
C ALA A 267 -20.62 -2.37 1.40
N GLY A 268 -19.99 -1.87 2.47
CA GLY A 268 -20.69 -1.16 3.55
C GLY A 268 -21.22 0.23 3.17
N LYS A 269 -20.64 0.89 2.15
CA LYS A 269 -20.96 2.27 1.77
C LYS A 269 -21.82 2.31 0.48
N ARG A 270 -23.05 2.81 0.60
CA ARG A 270 -24.02 2.97 -0.52
C ARG A 270 -24.06 4.41 -1.05
N GLY A 271 -24.16 4.57 -2.37
CA GLY A 271 -24.03 5.89 -3.03
C GLY A 271 -22.56 6.32 -3.15
N ARG A 272 -22.28 7.56 -3.55
CA ARG A 272 -20.92 8.11 -3.58
C ARG A 272 -20.54 8.68 -2.21
N HIS A 273 -19.45 8.20 -1.60
CA HIS A 273 -18.92 8.74 -0.34
C HIS A 273 -17.66 9.59 -0.54
N ALA A 274 -16.86 9.32 -1.57
CA ALA A 274 -15.71 10.14 -1.94
C ALA A 274 -15.52 10.24 -3.46
N VAL A 275 -14.97 11.37 -3.89
CA VAL A 275 -14.24 11.52 -5.16
C VAL A 275 -12.77 11.65 -4.78
N GLN A 276 -11.94 10.72 -5.23
CA GLN A 276 -10.50 10.83 -5.13
C GLN A 276 -9.94 11.68 -6.26
N GLY A 277 -8.72 12.17 -6.10
CA GLY A 277 -8.04 12.93 -7.13
C GLY A 277 -6.52 12.87 -7.02
N LEU A 278 -5.85 13.24 -8.12
CA LEU A 278 -4.41 13.43 -8.19
C LEU A 278 -4.04 14.63 -9.06
N LEU A 279 -3.14 15.46 -8.56
CA LEU A 279 -2.56 16.57 -9.32
C LEU A 279 -1.28 16.06 -10.00
N SER A 280 -1.18 16.17 -11.33
CA SER A 280 -0.04 15.64 -12.07
C SER A 280 1.06 16.69 -12.28
N LEU A 281 2.29 16.37 -11.87
CA LEU A 281 3.46 17.28 -12.04
C LEU A 281 4.11 17.13 -13.43
N PHE A 282 3.81 16.02 -14.12
CA PHE A 282 4.28 15.68 -15.46
C PHE A 282 3.08 15.24 -16.30
N PRO A 283 3.16 15.25 -17.65
CA PRO A 283 2.16 14.60 -18.48
C PRO A 283 2.04 13.11 -18.15
N ALA A 284 0.85 12.55 -18.32
CA ALA A 284 0.58 11.12 -18.23
C ALA A 284 0.07 10.61 -19.58
N ASP A 285 0.80 9.69 -20.21
CA ASP A 285 0.46 9.12 -21.51
C ASP A 285 0.96 7.66 -21.64
N ALA A 286 0.84 7.09 -22.84
CA ALA A 286 1.30 5.73 -23.12
C ALA A 286 2.82 5.52 -22.99
N THR A 287 3.62 6.59 -22.92
CA THR A 287 5.08 6.55 -22.74
C THR A 287 5.52 6.75 -21.28
N THR A 288 4.68 7.32 -20.42
CA THR A 288 4.95 7.46 -18.97
C THR A 288 4.27 6.37 -18.12
N GLY A 289 3.06 5.96 -18.51
CA GLY A 289 2.12 5.29 -17.62
C GLY A 289 1.42 6.28 -16.69
N GLY A 290 0.52 5.79 -15.83
CA GLY A 290 -0.34 6.65 -15.02
C GLY A 290 -1.43 5.91 -14.26
N LEU A 291 -2.53 6.62 -14.00
CA LEU A 291 -3.77 6.05 -13.45
C LEU A 291 -4.48 5.26 -14.55
N THR A 292 -4.93 4.06 -14.24
CA THR A 292 -5.82 3.27 -15.11
C THR A 292 -7.17 3.08 -14.45
N VAL A 293 -8.24 3.22 -15.21
CA VAL A 293 -9.63 3.09 -14.76
C VAL A 293 -10.40 2.13 -15.65
N VAL A 294 -11.53 1.63 -15.16
CA VAL A 294 -12.55 0.93 -15.96
C VAL A 294 -13.78 1.85 -16.00
N PRO A 295 -14.00 2.61 -17.09
CA PRO A 295 -15.09 3.59 -17.15
C PRO A 295 -16.48 2.95 -16.96
N GLY A 296 -17.37 3.63 -16.24
CA GLY A 296 -18.72 3.17 -15.93
C GLY A 296 -18.83 2.07 -14.87
N SER A 297 -17.70 1.57 -14.34
CA SER A 297 -17.69 0.48 -13.35
C SER A 297 -18.32 0.83 -12.00
N HIS A 298 -18.36 2.11 -11.62
CA HIS A 298 -19.02 2.63 -10.42
C HIS A 298 -20.55 2.46 -10.44
N HIS A 299 -21.17 2.39 -11.63
CA HIS A 299 -22.60 2.02 -11.78
C HIS A 299 -22.85 0.55 -11.45
N ARG A 300 -21.84 -0.31 -11.66
CA ARG A 300 -21.87 -1.76 -11.38
C ARG A 300 -21.13 -2.12 -10.08
N HIS A 301 -20.91 -1.15 -9.19
CA HIS A 301 -20.15 -1.31 -7.93
C HIS A 301 -20.57 -2.54 -7.11
N GLY A 302 -21.87 -2.85 -7.05
CA GLY A 302 -22.38 -4.05 -6.37
C GLY A 302 -21.84 -5.39 -6.92
N GLU A 303 -21.55 -5.49 -8.21
CA GLU A 303 -20.90 -6.66 -8.83
C GLU A 303 -19.38 -6.69 -8.59
N VAL A 304 -18.78 -5.51 -8.38
CA VAL A 304 -17.36 -5.37 -8.03
C VAL A 304 -17.09 -5.88 -6.62
N VAL A 305 -17.97 -5.56 -5.67
CA VAL A 305 -17.83 -5.90 -4.24
C VAL A 305 -18.65 -7.12 -3.78
N GLU A 306 -19.36 -7.82 -4.68
CA GLU A 306 -20.17 -9.02 -4.36
C GLU A 306 -19.36 -10.10 -3.62
N ASP A 307 -18.09 -10.26 -4.02
CA ASP A 307 -17.14 -11.20 -3.42
C ASP A 307 -16.17 -10.52 -2.43
N GLN A 308 -16.52 -9.36 -1.85
CA GLN A 308 -15.87 -8.86 -0.63
C GLN A 308 -16.24 -9.75 0.58
N GLN A 309 -15.37 -9.85 1.59
CA GLN A 309 -15.63 -10.67 2.79
C GLN A 309 -15.99 -9.84 4.02
N ASN A 310 -15.32 -8.72 4.23
CA ASN A 310 -15.58 -7.81 5.34
C ASN A 310 -16.10 -6.47 4.78
N PRO A 311 -17.39 -6.13 4.95
CA PRO A 311 -17.97 -4.89 4.45
C PRO A 311 -17.54 -3.63 5.23
N ALA A 312 -16.82 -3.81 6.36
CA ALA A 312 -16.19 -2.72 7.12
C ALA A 312 -14.73 -2.44 6.69
N ILE A 313 -14.24 -3.08 5.62
CA ILE A 313 -13.01 -2.68 4.92
C ILE A 313 -13.43 -2.02 3.61
N ASP A 314 -12.85 -0.86 3.30
CA ASP A 314 -13.15 -0.15 2.05
C ASP A 314 -12.36 -0.66 0.85
N TYR A 315 -11.04 -0.82 1.00
CA TYR A 315 -10.16 -1.34 -0.04
C TYR A 315 -10.60 -2.76 -0.46
N CYS A 316 -10.95 -2.93 -1.73
CA CYS A 316 -11.47 -4.17 -2.28
C CYS A 316 -10.79 -4.52 -3.61
N THR A 317 -9.83 -5.44 -3.58
CA THR A 317 -9.18 -5.98 -4.79
C THR A 317 -10.21 -6.66 -5.70
N VAL A 318 -10.43 -6.09 -6.88
CA VAL A 318 -11.34 -6.63 -7.89
C VAL A 318 -10.81 -7.94 -8.40
N GLN A 319 -11.67 -8.94 -8.38
CA GLN A 319 -11.31 -10.29 -8.79
C GLN A 319 -11.24 -10.38 -10.32
N SER A 320 -10.30 -11.14 -10.86
CA SER A 320 -10.15 -11.32 -12.33
C SER A 320 -11.40 -11.91 -13.00
N TYR A 321 -12.25 -12.59 -12.24
CA TYR A 321 -13.54 -13.15 -12.66
C TYR A 321 -14.75 -12.20 -12.44
N CYS A 322 -14.54 -10.94 -12.04
CA CYS A 322 -15.60 -9.96 -11.96
C CYS A 322 -16.11 -9.59 -13.37
N PRO A 323 -17.42 -9.70 -13.67
CA PRO A 323 -17.97 -9.35 -14.99
C PRO A 323 -17.58 -7.94 -15.44
N VAL A 324 -17.64 -6.97 -14.52
CA VAL A 324 -17.25 -5.57 -14.72
C VAL A 324 -15.82 -5.44 -15.29
N LEU A 325 -14.88 -6.29 -14.84
CA LEU A 325 -13.49 -6.27 -15.28
C LEU A 325 -13.27 -7.07 -16.59
N GLN A 326 -14.19 -7.96 -16.97
CA GLN A 326 -14.13 -8.75 -18.21
C GLN A 326 -14.87 -8.09 -19.38
N GLU A 327 -15.89 -7.27 -19.10
CA GLU A 327 -16.84 -6.75 -20.09
C GLU A 327 -16.63 -5.28 -20.46
N LEU A 328 -16.10 -4.47 -19.54
CA LEU A 328 -15.87 -3.03 -19.76
C LEU A 328 -14.44 -2.75 -20.22
N PRO A 329 -14.20 -1.69 -21.02
CA PRO A 329 -12.86 -1.31 -21.47
C PRO A 329 -11.99 -0.84 -20.30
N HIS A 330 -10.69 -1.14 -20.35
CA HIS A 330 -9.70 -0.62 -19.39
C HIS A 330 -8.99 0.56 -20.05
N ARG A 331 -8.96 1.74 -19.42
CA ARG A 331 -8.38 2.97 -19.97
C ARG A 331 -7.20 3.46 -19.15
N LEU A 332 -6.14 3.88 -19.83
CA LEU A 332 -5.10 4.75 -19.26
C LEU A 332 -5.61 6.19 -19.31
N VAL A 333 -5.77 6.82 -18.15
CA VAL A 333 -6.20 8.22 -18.07
C VAL A 333 -5.02 9.11 -18.45
N THR A 334 -5.15 9.83 -19.57
CA THR A 334 -4.09 10.72 -20.07
C THR A 334 -4.33 12.15 -19.60
N CYS A 335 -3.28 12.85 -19.21
CA CYS A 335 -3.35 14.26 -18.82
C CYS A 335 -2.04 14.99 -19.09
N GLU A 336 -2.05 16.32 -19.01
CA GLU A 336 -0.82 17.13 -19.06
C GLU A 336 -0.28 17.42 -17.65
N ALA A 337 0.94 17.94 -17.59
CA ALA A 337 1.43 18.58 -16.35
C ALA A 337 0.50 19.75 -15.97
N GLY A 338 0.12 19.80 -14.70
CA GLY A 338 -0.78 20.82 -14.15
C GLY A 338 -2.24 20.40 -14.09
N ASP A 339 -2.62 19.28 -14.69
CA ASP A 339 -4.01 18.79 -14.63
C ASP A 339 -4.34 18.10 -13.30
N LEU A 340 -5.61 18.22 -12.88
CA LEU A 340 -6.18 17.44 -11.78
C LEU A 340 -7.07 16.33 -12.35
N VAL A 341 -6.71 15.08 -12.10
CA VAL A 341 -7.51 13.90 -12.47
C VAL A 341 -8.36 13.50 -11.27
N LEU A 342 -9.66 13.25 -11.49
CA LEU A 342 -10.61 12.80 -10.48
C LEU A 342 -11.17 11.41 -10.80
N TRP A 343 -11.56 10.64 -9.78
CA TRP A 343 -12.39 9.45 -9.92
C TRP A 343 -13.31 9.23 -8.71
N ASP A 344 -14.51 8.69 -8.95
CA ASP A 344 -15.38 8.18 -7.88
C ASP A 344 -14.67 7.01 -7.18
N SER A 345 -14.70 6.94 -5.84
CA SER A 345 -13.99 5.89 -5.09
C SER A 345 -14.56 4.47 -5.34
N ARG A 346 -15.75 4.39 -5.96
CA ARG A 346 -16.36 3.15 -6.48
C ARG A 346 -15.87 2.72 -7.88
N THR A 347 -15.16 3.58 -8.59
CA THR A 347 -14.62 3.28 -9.93
C THR A 347 -13.46 2.31 -9.80
N VAL A 348 -13.51 1.20 -10.54
CA VAL A 348 -12.43 0.21 -10.57
C VAL A 348 -11.20 0.85 -11.19
N HIS A 349 -10.10 0.89 -10.43
CA HIS A 349 -8.88 1.56 -10.83
C HIS A 349 -7.62 0.81 -10.35
N ALA A 350 -6.49 1.24 -10.89
CA ALA A 350 -5.14 0.82 -10.54
C ALA A 350 -4.16 1.90 -11.03
N ASN A 351 -2.86 1.67 -10.89
CA ASN A 351 -1.89 2.35 -11.75
C ASN A 351 -1.16 1.35 -12.64
N THR A 352 -0.43 1.89 -13.62
CA THR A 352 0.28 1.09 -14.62
C THR A 352 1.59 1.79 -15.02
N PRO A 353 2.69 1.05 -15.26
CA PRO A 353 3.85 1.60 -15.97
C PRO A 353 3.49 1.88 -17.43
N ALA A 354 4.35 2.63 -18.13
CA ALA A 354 4.21 2.88 -19.56
C ALA A 354 3.97 1.60 -20.41
N PRO A 355 2.88 1.54 -21.19
CA PRO A 355 2.65 0.52 -22.21
C PRO A 355 3.65 0.56 -23.38
N LYS A 356 4.12 1.75 -23.76
CA LYS A 356 5.14 1.99 -24.78
C LYS A 356 6.50 2.29 -24.13
N PRO A 357 7.63 2.18 -24.84
CA PRO A 357 8.91 2.64 -24.35
C PRO A 357 8.88 4.14 -23.99
N PRO A 358 9.33 4.55 -22.80
CA PRO A 358 9.48 5.95 -22.44
C PRO A 358 10.66 6.61 -23.17
N VAL A 359 10.66 7.94 -23.18
CA VAL A 359 11.69 8.77 -23.84
C VAL A 359 12.36 9.80 -22.91
N SER A 360 12.13 9.72 -21.59
CA SER A 360 12.66 10.71 -20.65
C SER A 360 14.19 10.58 -20.44
N PRO A 361 14.84 11.65 -19.95
CA PRO A 361 16.16 11.58 -19.33
C PRO A 361 16.20 10.58 -18.15
N ALA A 362 17.41 10.23 -17.71
CA ALA A 362 17.65 9.33 -16.57
C ALA A 362 17.45 10.04 -15.22
N ASP A 363 17.72 11.34 -15.19
CA ASP A 363 17.54 12.31 -14.10
C ASP A 363 16.14 12.94 -14.06
N GLN A 364 15.19 12.41 -14.83
CA GLN A 364 13.78 12.79 -14.75
C GLN A 364 12.92 11.61 -14.30
N LEU A 365 12.04 11.84 -13.32
CA LEU A 365 10.94 10.92 -13.02
C LEU A 365 9.98 10.86 -14.21
N LEU A 366 9.46 9.66 -14.54
CA LEU A 366 8.41 9.49 -15.55
C LEU A 366 7.06 10.03 -15.09
N ARG A 367 6.86 10.05 -13.78
CA ARG A 367 5.61 10.45 -13.14
C ARG A 367 5.93 10.98 -11.76
N ALA A 368 5.25 12.05 -11.37
CA ALA A 368 5.09 12.47 -10.00
C ALA A 368 3.68 13.07 -9.85
N VAL A 369 2.95 12.67 -8.81
CA VAL A 369 1.60 13.17 -8.53
C VAL A 369 1.39 13.34 -7.02
N ALA A 370 0.61 14.35 -6.63
CA ALA A 370 0.09 14.51 -5.28
C ALA A 370 -1.33 13.95 -5.20
N TYR A 371 -1.63 13.04 -4.26
CA TYR A 371 -3.01 12.59 -4.04
C TYR A 371 -3.79 13.61 -3.20
N VAL A 372 -4.96 14.00 -3.69
CA VAL A 372 -5.84 14.97 -3.03
C VAL A 372 -7.27 14.45 -3.10
N CYS A 373 -7.88 14.26 -1.94
CA CYS A 373 -9.32 14.05 -1.81
C CYS A 373 -9.85 15.13 -0.86
N MET A 374 -11.01 15.69 -1.16
CA MET A 374 -11.73 16.56 -0.23
C MET A 374 -13.19 16.12 -0.11
N THR A 375 -13.79 16.33 1.06
CA THR A 375 -15.21 16.04 1.34
C THR A 375 -15.80 17.06 2.31
N PRO A 376 -17.14 17.27 2.35
CA PRO A 376 -17.76 18.24 3.23
C PRO A 376 -17.44 18.06 4.72
N LYS A 377 -17.22 19.19 5.40
CA LYS A 377 -16.97 19.28 6.85
C LYS A 377 -18.12 18.74 7.71
N THR A 378 -19.32 18.69 7.12
CA THR A 378 -20.55 18.09 7.67
C THR A 378 -20.57 16.56 7.62
N CYS A 379 -19.78 15.91 6.75
CA CYS A 379 -19.65 14.45 6.72
C CYS A 379 -18.81 13.91 7.90
N ALA A 380 -17.93 14.74 8.46
CA ALA A 380 -17.07 14.36 9.57
C ALA A 380 -17.76 14.53 10.93
N ALA A 381 -17.59 13.54 11.81
CA ALA A 381 -17.97 13.67 13.21
C ALA A 381 -17.06 14.67 13.96
N ALA A 382 -17.55 15.23 15.07
CA ALA A 382 -16.84 16.30 15.78
C ALA A 382 -15.54 15.84 16.47
N ASP A 383 -15.53 14.59 16.92
CA ASP A 383 -14.36 13.88 17.43
C ASP A 383 -13.34 13.58 16.31
N VAL A 384 -13.79 13.12 15.14
CA VAL A 384 -12.92 12.93 13.97
C VAL A 384 -12.24 14.24 13.57
N ARG A 385 -12.97 15.37 13.50
CA ARG A 385 -12.35 16.69 13.26
C ARG A 385 -11.31 17.04 14.32
N LYS A 386 -11.60 16.82 15.62
CA LYS A 386 -10.62 17.02 16.70
C LYS A 386 -9.37 16.14 16.51
N GLN A 387 -9.54 14.86 16.20
CA GLN A 387 -8.42 13.93 15.98
C GLN A 387 -7.58 14.30 14.75
N ARG A 388 -8.21 14.80 13.67
CA ARG A 388 -7.50 15.34 12.49
C ARG A 388 -6.60 16.54 12.83
N ARG A 389 -7.06 17.45 13.70
CA ARG A 389 -6.20 18.54 14.22
C ARG A 389 -4.99 17.98 14.95
N THR A 390 -5.19 17.00 15.84
CA THR A 390 -4.09 16.32 16.54
C THR A 390 -3.14 15.59 15.57
N ALA A 391 -3.66 14.95 14.52
CA ALA A 391 -2.86 14.26 13.50
C ALA A 391 -1.95 15.25 12.74
N PHE A 392 -2.46 16.42 12.35
CA PHE A 392 -1.66 17.51 11.77
C PHE A 392 -0.55 17.96 12.73
N GLU A 393 -0.91 18.28 13.98
CA GLU A 393 0.02 18.81 15.00
C GLU A 393 1.08 17.79 15.47
N HIS A 394 0.95 16.52 15.09
CA HIS A 394 1.92 15.45 15.38
C HIS A 394 2.52 14.82 14.12
N GLY A 395 2.27 15.38 12.93
CA GLY A 395 2.90 14.94 11.68
C GLY A 395 2.39 13.62 11.09
N PHE A 396 1.19 13.17 11.45
CA PHE A 396 0.59 11.96 10.88
C PHE A 396 -0.13 12.25 9.55
N GLY A 397 0.15 11.42 8.55
CA GLY A 397 -0.72 11.30 7.37
C GLY A 397 -2.05 10.59 7.69
N THR A 398 -2.91 10.45 6.68
CA THR A 398 -4.15 9.66 6.73
C THR A 398 -4.34 8.88 5.41
N THR A 399 -5.41 8.10 5.31
CA THR A 399 -5.93 7.62 4.03
C THR A 399 -6.59 8.75 3.21
N HIS A 400 -7.05 8.42 2.00
CA HIS A 400 -7.82 9.32 1.13
C HIS A 400 -9.15 9.82 1.74
N TRP A 401 -9.66 9.21 2.82
CA TRP A 401 -10.95 9.59 3.44
C TRP A 401 -10.81 10.83 4.34
N PRO A 402 -11.33 12.02 3.98
CA PRO A 402 -11.10 13.24 4.77
C PRO A 402 -12.05 13.37 5.97
N HIS A 403 -13.20 12.72 5.92
CA HIS A 403 -14.23 12.75 6.97
C HIS A 403 -14.18 11.56 7.94
N GLU A 404 -13.22 10.67 7.76
CA GLU A 404 -12.90 9.55 8.66
C GLU A 404 -11.47 9.73 9.19
N LEU A 405 -10.99 8.82 10.05
CA LEU A 405 -9.60 8.81 10.49
C LEU A 405 -9.03 7.39 10.56
N THR A 406 -8.18 7.09 9.59
CA THR A 406 -7.18 6.03 9.69
C THR A 406 -5.82 6.70 9.56
N LEU A 407 -4.96 6.57 10.58
CA LEU A 407 -3.63 7.20 10.59
C LEU A 407 -2.69 6.50 9.60
N GLY A 408 -1.97 7.31 8.83
CA GLY A 408 -0.86 6.88 7.98
C GLY A 408 0.48 6.91 8.72
N SER A 409 1.57 7.06 7.97
CA SER A 409 2.90 7.25 8.57
C SER A 409 3.02 8.57 9.31
N GLN A 410 3.89 8.61 10.32
CA GLN A 410 4.30 9.83 11.01
C GLN A 410 5.58 10.38 10.37
N GLY A 411 5.67 11.70 10.23
CA GLY A 411 6.90 12.40 9.88
C GLY A 411 7.80 12.65 11.08
N VAL A 412 9.04 13.06 10.83
CA VAL A 412 10.04 13.36 11.87
C VAL A 412 10.36 14.85 11.85
N GLY A 413 10.01 15.57 12.91
CA GLY A 413 10.33 17.00 13.04
C GLY A 413 9.45 17.72 14.06
N PRO A 414 9.69 19.02 14.29
CA PRO A 414 8.77 19.89 15.01
C PRO A 414 7.62 20.30 14.08
N PHE A 415 6.43 19.77 14.30
CA PHE A 415 5.23 20.16 13.57
C PHE A 415 4.64 21.45 14.18
N PRO A 416 4.25 22.46 13.37
CA PRO A 416 3.71 23.71 13.89
C PRO A 416 2.31 23.49 14.50
N PRO A 417 1.95 24.17 15.61
CA PRO A 417 0.58 24.18 16.12
C PRO A 417 -0.38 24.69 15.04
N LEU A 418 -1.58 24.11 14.94
CA LEU A 418 -2.51 24.42 13.84
C LEU A 418 -2.89 25.91 13.81
N ALA A 419 -2.98 26.55 14.98
CA ALA A 419 -3.24 27.98 15.12
C ALA A 419 -2.17 28.90 14.49
N THR A 420 -1.00 28.36 14.11
CA THR A 420 0.09 29.09 13.43
C THR A 420 0.18 28.79 11.93
N ALA A 421 -0.62 27.84 11.41
CA ALA A 421 -0.70 27.55 9.99
C ALA A 421 -1.48 28.64 9.23
N ALA A 422 -1.30 28.72 7.92
CA ALA A 422 -2.06 29.64 7.06
C ALA A 422 -3.58 29.34 7.12
N PRO A 423 -4.48 30.34 6.97
CA PRO A 423 -5.92 30.15 7.15
C PRO A 423 -6.51 29.01 6.32
N GLU A 424 -6.09 28.88 5.07
CA GLU A 424 -6.52 27.82 4.15
C GLU A 424 -6.09 26.41 4.60
N VAL A 425 -5.00 26.28 5.38
CA VAL A 425 -4.62 25.03 6.03
C VAL A 425 -5.51 24.77 7.25
N GLN A 426 -5.82 25.80 8.04
CA GLN A 426 -6.71 25.67 9.21
C GLN A 426 -8.13 25.23 8.80
N ASP A 427 -8.66 25.79 7.71
CA ASP A 427 -9.93 25.40 7.09
C ASP A 427 -9.95 23.90 6.72
N LEU A 428 -8.98 23.49 5.89
CA LEU A 428 -8.90 22.15 5.30
C LEU A 428 -8.54 21.04 6.30
N VAL A 429 -7.89 21.38 7.42
CA VAL A 429 -7.66 20.45 8.53
C VAL A 429 -8.97 20.14 9.27
N GLY A 430 -9.77 21.16 9.64
CA GLY A 430 -11.17 20.99 10.08
C GLY A 430 -11.53 21.56 11.44
#